data_AF-A0A6L7NLI3-F1
#
_entry.id   AF-A0A6L7NLI3-F1
#
_cell.length_a   1.000
_cell.length_b   1.000
_cell.length_c   1.000
_cell.angle_alpha   90.00
_cell.angle_beta   90.00
_cell.angle_gamma   90.00
#
_symmetry.space_group_name_H-M   'P 1'
#
loop_
_entity.id
_entity.type
_entity.pdbx_description
1 polymer ?
#
loop_
_entity_poly.entity_id
_entity_poly.type
_entity_poly.pdbx_seq_one_letter_code
_entity_poly.pdbx_strand_id
1 'polypeptide(L)'
;MSNDPAETVRDALAGTVGRIPSIATAEAVVGPVREENGRIAIPLASVAAGFGLGLGAGHEGGEAADRDDAAAPRGSGGGGGGGGGAKARPVAVVELTEDELQVHQVVDSTRIAVASLALAGWCVFWITRTIRAFRRR
;
A
#
# COMPACT_ATOMS: atom_id res chain seq x y z
N MET A 1 -30.22 -34.89 0.17
CA MET A 1 -29.12 -33.92 0.36
C MET A 1 -29.72 -32.52 0.25
N SER A 2 -30.05 -31.92 1.39
CA SER A 2 -30.63 -30.58 1.47
C SER A 2 -29.47 -29.57 1.42
N ASN A 3 -29.37 -28.80 0.33
CA ASN A 3 -28.43 -27.69 0.24
C ASN A 3 -29.06 -26.49 0.94
N ASP A 4 -28.68 -26.25 2.20
CA ASP A 4 -29.08 -25.05 2.92
C ASP A 4 -28.29 -23.85 2.35
N PRO A 5 -28.95 -22.78 1.84
CA PRO A 5 -28.28 -21.61 1.30
C PRO A 5 -27.32 -20.95 2.31
N ALA A 6 -27.56 -21.12 3.61
CA ALA A 6 -26.70 -20.57 4.66
C ALA A 6 -25.31 -21.24 4.72
N GLU A 7 -25.19 -22.54 4.44
CA GLU A 7 -23.89 -23.23 4.37
C GLU A 7 -23.11 -22.82 3.13
N THR A 8 -23.78 -22.63 1.99
CA THR A 8 -23.14 -22.21 0.74
C THR A 8 -22.54 -20.80 0.87
N VAL A 9 -23.22 -19.90 1.58
CA VAL A 9 -22.74 -18.54 1.86
C VAL A 9 -21.58 -18.55 2.86
N ARG A 10 -21.63 -19.43 3.88
CA ARG A 10 -20.53 -19.60 4.83
C ARG A 10 -19.28 -20.17 4.18
N ASP A 11 -19.43 -21.16 3.30
CA ASP A 11 -18.32 -21.73 2.53
C ASP A 11 -17.74 -20.73 1.52
N ALA A 12 -18.59 -19.92 0.89
CA ALA A 12 -18.12 -18.84 0.02
C ALA A 12 -17.34 -17.76 0.80
N LEU A 13 -17.81 -17.39 1.99
CA LEU A 13 -17.12 -16.45 2.89
C LEU A 13 -15.81 -17.03 3.42
N ALA A 14 -15.81 -18.27 3.88
CA ALA A 14 -14.62 -18.98 4.36
C ALA A 14 -13.59 -19.17 3.24
N GLY A 15 -14.02 -19.52 2.03
CA GLY A 15 -13.17 -19.68 0.85
C GLY A 15 -12.60 -18.37 0.30
N THR A 16 -13.22 -17.22 0.63
CA THR A 16 -12.69 -15.89 0.27
C THR A 16 -11.63 -15.44 1.28
N VAL A 17 -11.86 -15.67 2.57
CA VAL A 17 -10.88 -15.40 3.64
C VAL A 17 -9.64 -16.29 3.50
N GLY A 18 -9.83 -17.56 3.11
CA GLY A 18 -8.75 -18.52 2.87
C GLY A 18 -7.87 -18.24 1.64
N ARG A 19 -8.30 -17.35 0.72
CA ARG A 19 -7.50 -16.93 -0.45
C ARG A 19 -6.59 -15.72 -0.18
N ILE A 20 -6.64 -15.15 1.01
CA ILE A 20 -5.82 -13.99 1.38
C ILE A 20 -4.32 -14.35 1.54
N PRO A 21 -3.93 -15.52 2.09
CA PRO A 21 -2.52 -15.91 2.19
C PRO A 21 -1.87 -16.26 0.84
N SER A 22 -2.64 -16.53 -0.22
CA SER A 22 -2.11 -17.07 -1.48
C SER A 22 -1.51 -16.02 -2.43
N ILE A 23 -1.50 -14.75 -2.04
CA ILE A 23 -1.03 -13.64 -2.91
C ILE A 23 0.47 -13.39 -2.74
N ALA A 24 1.05 -13.80 -1.60
CA ALA A 24 2.47 -13.61 -1.28
C ALA A 24 3.19 -14.96 -1.12
N THR A 25 2.99 -15.88 -2.07
CA THR A 25 3.76 -17.14 -2.12
C THR A 25 5.09 -16.93 -2.86
N ALA A 26 6.02 -17.88 -2.70
CA ALA A 26 7.29 -17.83 -3.43
C ALA A 26 7.07 -17.87 -4.95
N GLU A 27 6.03 -18.55 -5.45
CA GLU A 27 5.69 -18.53 -6.88
C GLU A 27 5.19 -17.15 -7.37
N ALA A 28 4.67 -16.30 -6.47
CA ALA A 28 4.32 -14.93 -6.85
C ALA A 28 5.57 -14.05 -7.06
N VAL A 29 6.70 -14.44 -6.44
CA VAL A 29 7.98 -13.72 -6.50
C VAL A 29 8.86 -14.22 -7.65
N VAL A 30 8.77 -15.51 -8.00
CA VAL A 30 9.58 -16.12 -9.07
C VAL A 30 8.70 -16.37 -10.28
N GLY A 31 8.99 -15.67 -11.38
CA GLY A 31 8.28 -15.90 -12.65
C GLY A 31 8.78 -17.15 -13.37
N PRO A 32 8.12 -17.54 -14.49
CA PRO A 32 8.46 -18.75 -15.22
C PRO A 32 9.89 -18.68 -15.75
N VAL A 33 10.65 -19.77 -15.52
CA VAL A 33 12.00 -19.92 -16.04
C VAL A 33 11.94 -19.99 -17.56
N ARG A 34 12.76 -19.17 -18.23
CA ARG A 34 12.87 -19.16 -19.69
C ARG A 34 14.28 -19.59 -20.08
N GLU A 35 14.37 -20.67 -20.85
CA GLU A 35 15.63 -21.20 -21.32
C GLU A 35 15.74 -20.94 -22.83
N GLU A 36 16.69 -20.10 -23.24
CA GLU A 36 16.92 -19.74 -24.64
C GLU A 36 18.43 -19.72 -24.93
N ASN A 37 18.85 -20.47 -25.95
CA ASN A 37 20.24 -20.50 -26.44
C ASN A 37 21.31 -20.83 -25.36
N GLY A 38 21.02 -21.76 -24.44
CA GLY A 38 21.93 -22.13 -23.36
C GLY A 38 22.00 -21.11 -22.21
N ARG A 39 21.08 -20.14 -22.19
CA ARG A 39 20.92 -19.18 -21.10
C ARG A 39 19.58 -19.39 -20.42
N ILE A 40 19.62 -19.46 -19.10
CA ILE A 40 18.46 -19.60 -18.23
C ILE A 40 18.18 -18.23 -17.62
N ALA A 41 17.04 -17.64 -17.96
CA ALA A 41 16.57 -16.39 -17.37
C ALA A 41 15.49 -16.66 -16.32
N ILE A 42 15.73 -16.19 -15.09
CA ILE A 42 14.81 -16.31 -13.96
C ILE A 42 14.36 -14.90 -13.54
N PRO A 43 13.14 -14.48 -13.90
CA PRO A 43 12.61 -13.18 -13.49
C PRO A 43 12.16 -13.20 -12.02
N LEU A 44 12.59 -12.18 -11.28
CA LEU A 44 12.26 -11.98 -9.86
C LEU A 44 11.43 -10.71 -9.68
N ALA A 45 10.31 -10.82 -8.97
CA ALA A 45 9.40 -9.73 -8.66
C ALA A 45 9.12 -9.64 -7.15
N SER A 46 9.07 -8.43 -6.61
CA SER A 46 8.60 -8.18 -5.25
C SER A 46 7.08 -8.03 -5.27
N VAL A 47 6.40 -8.84 -4.48
CA VAL A 47 4.95 -8.76 -4.26
C VAL A 47 4.68 -8.37 -2.82
N ALA A 48 3.84 -7.36 -2.63
CA ALA A 48 3.40 -6.90 -1.33
C ALA A 48 1.87 -6.75 -1.34
N ALA A 49 1.21 -7.30 -0.33
CA ALA A 49 -0.23 -7.13 -0.11
C ALA A 49 -0.46 -6.65 1.32
N GLY A 50 -1.44 -5.78 1.51
CA GLY A 50 -1.78 -5.23 2.81
C GLY A 50 -3.25 -4.84 2.89
N PHE A 51 -3.78 -4.89 4.10
CA PHE A 51 -5.14 -4.49 4.43
C PHE A 51 -5.12 -3.64 5.70
N GLY A 52 -6.01 -2.67 5.77
CA GLY A 52 -6.13 -1.74 6.88
C GLY A 52 -7.58 -1.38 7.15
N LEU A 53 -7.89 -1.22 8.43
CA LEU A 53 -9.21 -0.83 8.93
C LEU A 53 -9.02 0.37 9.85
N GLY A 54 -9.82 1.41 9.67
CA GLY A 54 -9.82 2.61 10.49
C GLY A 54 -11.23 2.94 10.97
N LEU A 55 -11.37 3.20 12.26
CA LEU A 55 -12.60 3.69 12.88
C LEU A 55 -12.34 5.04 13.53
N GLY A 56 -13.22 6.00 13.28
CA GLY A 56 -13.23 7.30 13.90
C GLY A 56 -14.60 7.58 14.52
N ALA A 57 -14.60 8.00 15.77
CA ALA A 57 -15.79 8.52 16.44
C ALA A 57 -15.58 10.01 16.72
N GLY A 58 -16.51 10.83 16.26
CA GLY A 58 -16.61 12.24 16.60
C GLY A 58 -17.63 12.43 17.72
N HIS A 59 -17.20 13.00 18.82
CA HIS A 59 -18.09 13.54 19.84
C HIS A 59 -18.07 15.06 19.74
N GLU A 60 -19.23 15.69 19.56
CA GLU A 60 -19.36 17.13 19.65
C GLU A 60 -19.16 17.56 21.12
N GLY A 61 -17.93 17.92 21.47
CA GLY A 61 -17.61 18.61 22.71
C GLY A 61 -18.13 20.04 22.65
N GLY A 62 -19.42 20.24 22.91
CA GLY A 62 -19.96 21.58 23.14
C GLY A 62 -19.43 22.11 24.47
N GLU A 63 -18.67 23.20 24.43
CA GLU A 63 -18.45 24.03 25.62
C GLU A 63 -19.82 24.37 26.20
N ALA A 64 -20.00 24.01 27.48
CA ALA A 64 -21.18 24.37 28.25
C ALA A 64 -21.22 25.90 28.41
N ALA A 65 -21.77 26.59 27.42
CA ALA A 65 -22.32 27.91 27.64
C ALA A 65 -23.69 27.71 28.29
N ASP A 66 -23.74 27.98 29.59
CA ASP A 66 -24.96 28.19 30.38
C ASP A 66 -26.02 28.88 29.52
N ARG A 67 -27.12 28.16 29.26
CA ARG A 67 -28.43 28.73 28.97
C ARG A 67 -29.46 27.60 28.97
N ASP A 68 -30.35 27.68 29.96
CA ASP A 68 -31.65 27.01 29.97
C ASP A 68 -32.31 27.21 28.60
N ASP A 69 -32.55 26.11 27.87
CA ASP A 69 -33.78 25.84 27.12
C ASP A 69 -33.57 24.69 26.11
N ALA A 70 -34.47 23.71 26.21
CA ALA A 70 -34.81 22.67 25.22
C ALA A 70 -33.69 21.72 24.71
N ALA A 71 -33.82 20.45 25.10
CA ALA A 71 -33.03 19.31 24.65
C ALA A 71 -32.94 19.19 23.11
N ALA A 72 -31.85 19.69 22.52
CA ALA A 72 -31.44 19.33 21.17
C ALA A 72 -30.58 18.05 21.22
N PRO A 73 -30.81 17.06 20.34
CA PRO A 73 -29.99 15.85 20.32
C PRO A 73 -28.57 16.19 19.86
N ARG A 74 -27.59 16.04 20.76
CA ARG A 74 -26.16 16.17 20.43
C ARG A 74 -25.78 15.15 19.36
N GLY A 75 -25.16 15.59 18.27
CA GLY A 75 -24.78 14.74 17.15
C GLY A 75 -23.59 13.86 17.52
N SER A 76 -23.78 12.55 17.54
CA SER A 76 -22.69 11.57 17.59
C SER A 76 -22.49 11.04 16.17
N GLY A 77 -21.36 11.40 15.54
CA GLY A 77 -20.99 10.92 14.22
C GLY A 77 -19.89 9.86 14.32
N GLY A 78 -20.16 8.66 13.81
CA GLY A 78 -19.15 7.60 13.65
C GLY A 78 -18.85 7.37 12.17
N GLY A 79 -17.58 7.35 11.79
CA GLY A 79 -17.12 7.02 10.46
C GLY A 79 -16.13 5.87 10.51
N GLY A 80 -16.35 4.84 9.70
CA GLY A 80 -15.42 3.73 9.54
C GLY A 80 -15.04 3.56 8.08
N GLY A 81 -13.77 3.25 7.82
CA GLY A 81 -13.26 2.95 6.48
C GLY A 81 -12.30 1.78 6.52
N GLY A 82 -12.44 0.86 5.58
CA GLY A 82 -11.51 -0.24 5.34
C GLY A 82 -10.95 -0.17 3.93
N GLY A 83 -9.70 -0.59 3.74
CA GLY A 83 -9.06 -0.65 2.44
C GLY A 83 -8.01 -1.75 2.37
N GLY A 84 -7.86 -2.35 1.20
CA GLY A 84 -6.82 -3.33 0.91
C GLY A 84 -6.18 -3.03 -0.43
N GLY A 85 -4.91 -3.39 -0.58
CA GLY A 85 -4.16 -3.21 -1.82
C GLY A 85 -3.06 -4.24 -1.98
N ALA A 86 -2.78 -4.59 -3.23
CA ALA A 86 -1.63 -5.41 -3.61
C ALA A 86 -0.78 -4.67 -4.62
N LYS A 87 0.52 -4.95 -4.62
CA LYS A 87 1.50 -4.35 -5.51
C LYS A 87 2.54 -5.39 -5.91
N ALA A 88 2.75 -5.53 -7.21
CA ALA A 88 3.85 -6.32 -7.77
C ALA A 88 4.83 -5.40 -8.49
N ARG A 89 6.13 -5.65 -8.33
CA ARG A 89 7.18 -4.92 -9.04
C ARG A 89 8.32 -5.85 -9.46
N PRO A 90 8.75 -5.86 -10.72
CA PRO A 90 9.96 -6.57 -11.12
C PRO A 90 11.18 -5.95 -10.41
N VAL A 91 12.05 -6.80 -9.87
CA VAL A 91 13.24 -6.39 -9.10
C VAL A 91 14.51 -6.75 -9.86
N ALA A 92 14.58 -7.96 -10.41
CA ALA A 92 15.76 -8.43 -11.09
C ALA A 92 15.44 -9.53 -12.10
N VAL A 93 16.34 -9.73 -13.05
CA VAL A 93 16.42 -10.95 -13.86
C VAL A 93 17.77 -11.59 -13.56
N VAL A 94 17.75 -12.85 -13.14
CA VAL A 94 18.95 -13.66 -12.99
C VAL A 94 19.17 -14.38 -14.30
N GLU A 95 20.28 -14.10 -14.96
CA GLU A 95 20.74 -14.83 -16.13
C GLU A 95 21.80 -15.84 -15.69
N LEU A 96 21.55 -17.11 -15.96
CA LEU A 96 22.45 -18.21 -15.69
C LEU A 96 22.90 -18.80 -17.02
N THR A 97 24.20 -18.82 -17.24
CA THR A 97 24.88 -19.44 -18.38
C THR A 97 25.77 -20.59 -17.88
N GLU A 98 26.31 -21.42 -18.75
CA GLU A 98 27.17 -22.55 -18.35
C GLU A 98 28.39 -22.11 -17.52
N ASP A 99 28.89 -20.89 -17.76
CA ASP A 99 30.11 -20.36 -17.14
C ASP A 99 29.86 -19.27 -16.08
N GLU A 100 28.70 -18.59 -16.09
CA GLU A 100 28.50 -17.39 -15.27
C GLU A 100 27.04 -17.15 -14.83
N LEU A 101 26.86 -16.60 -13.63
CA LEU A 101 25.58 -16.10 -13.09
C LEU A 101 25.63 -14.57 -13.02
N GLN A 102 24.78 -13.89 -13.79
CA GLN A 102 24.66 -12.43 -13.80
C GLN A 102 23.29 -11.99 -13.28
N VAL A 103 23.27 -11.03 -12.35
CA VAL A 103 22.04 -10.50 -11.76
C VAL A 103 21.82 -9.07 -12.25
N HIS A 104 20.84 -8.88 -13.14
CA HIS A 104 20.46 -7.57 -13.64
C HIS A 104 19.38 -6.96 -12.74
N GLN A 105 19.74 -5.96 -11.94
CA GLN A 105 18.78 -5.21 -11.13
C GLN A 105 18.03 -4.17 -11.97
N VAL A 106 16.71 -4.14 -11.82
CA VAL A 106 15.85 -3.13 -12.46
C VAL A 106 15.82 -1.88 -11.59
N VAL A 107 16.67 -0.89 -11.91
CA VAL A 107 16.67 0.40 -11.22
C VAL A 107 15.50 1.26 -11.73
N ASP A 108 14.62 1.69 -10.83
CA ASP A 108 13.47 2.55 -11.15
C ASP A 108 13.90 4.03 -11.24
N SER A 109 14.26 4.46 -12.45
CA SER A 109 14.66 5.85 -12.75
C SER A 109 13.60 6.88 -12.34
N THR A 110 12.31 6.52 -12.35
CA THR A 110 11.21 7.42 -11.99
C THR A 110 11.27 7.79 -10.52
N ARG A 111 11.62 6.85 -9.64
CA ARG A 111 11.80 7.15 -8.21
C ARG A 111 12.95 8.10 -7.95
N ILE A 112 14.06 7.91 -8.66
CA ILE A 112 15.23 8.78 -8.53
C ILE A 112 14.87 10.20 -8.98
N ALA A 113 14.14 10.33 -10.09
CA ALA A 113 13.65 11.62 -10.57
C ALA A 113 12.65 12.28 -9.60
N VAL A 114 11.65 11.56 -9.10
CA VAL A 114 10.68 12.11 -8.16
C VAL A 114 11.34 12.49 -6.83
N ALA A 115 12.28 11.68 -6.35
CA ALA A 115 13.04 11.97 -5.14
C ALA A 115 13.91 13.23 -5.29
N SER A 116 14.57 13.41 -6.44
CA SER A 116 15.38 14.59 -6.70
C SER A 116 14.52 15.86 -6.82
N LEU A 117 13.37 15.79 -7.48
CA LEU A 117 12.41 16.90 -7.51
C LEU A 117 11.88 17.26 -6.12
N ALA A 118 11.49 16.27 -5.31
CA ALA A 118 11.01 16.50 -3.96
C ALA A 118 12.09 17.16 -3.08
N LEU A 119 13.33 16.67 -3.16
CA LEU A 119 14.46 17.24 -2.42
C LEU A 119 14.76 18.67 -2.86
N ALA A 120 14.74 18.95 -4.16
CA ALA A 120 14.97 20.30 -4.69
C ALA A 120 13.88 21.27 -4.19
N GLY A 121 12.60 20.90 -4.28
CA GLY A 121 11.49 21.69 -3.75
C GLY A 121 11.61 21.94 -2.26
N TRP A 122 12.01 20.93 -1.48
CA TRP A 122 12.24 21.03 -0.04
C TRP A 122 13.34 22.03 0.29
N CYS A 123 14.48 21.95 -0.39
CA CYS A 123 15.58 22.89 -0.22
C CYS A 123 15.16 24.33 -0.56
N VAL A 124 14.49 24.52 -1.71
CA VAL A 124 14.00 25.85 -2.14
C VAL A 124 13.00 26.43 -1.14
N PHE A 125 12.08 25.61 -0.62
CA PHE A 125 11.12 26.03 0.40
C PHE A 125 11.81 26.55 1.66
N TRP A 126 12.78 25.80 2.19
CA TRP A 126 13.50 26.19 3.41
C TRP A 126 14.40 27.40 3.19
N ILE A 127 15.09 27.49 2.05
CA ILE A 127 15.90 28.65 1.70
C ILE A 127 15.02 29.90 1.59
N THR A 128 13.91 29.82 0.85
CA THR A 128 12.95 30.92 0.69
C THR A 128 12.36 31.36 2.02
N ARG A 129 11.94 30.39 2.86
CA ARG A 129 11.38 30.65 4.18
C ARG A 129 12.40 31.29 5.12
N THR A 130 13.65 30.83 5.08
CA THR A 130 14.75 31.36 5.90
C THR A 130 15.07 32.80 5.50
N ILE A 131 15.28 33.07 4.21
CA ILE A 131 15.51 34.43 3.69
C ILE A 131 14.35 35.36 4.07
N ARG A 132 13.10 34.89 3.94
CA ARG A 132 11.91 35.67 4.28
C ARG A 132 11.74 35.91 5.79
N ALA A 133 12.29 35.05 6.63
CA ALA A 133 12.33 35.25 8.09
C ALA A 133 13.38 36.29 8.49
N PHE A 134 14.55 36.28 7.85
CA PHE A 134 15.59 37.29 8.07
C PHE A 134 15.22 38.67 7.54
N ARG A 135 14.51 38.76 6.41
CA ARG A 135 14.07 40.05 5.83
C ARG A 135 12.89 40.71 6.55
N ARG A 136 12.36 40.10 7.62
CA ARG A 136 11.29 40.65 8.47
C ARG A 136 11.81 41.15 9.84
N ARG A 137 13.11 41.09 10.08
CA ARG A 137 13.80 41.80 11.16
C ARG A 137 14.49 43.03 10.59
#